data_AF-A0A067EHL7-F1
#
_entry.id   AF-A0A067EHL7-F1
#
_cell.length_a   1.000
_cell.length_b   1.000
_cell.length_c   1.000
_cell.angle_alpha   90.00
_cell.angle_beta   90.00
_cell.angle_gamma   90.00
#
_symmetry.space_group_name_H-M   'P 1'
#
loop_
_entity.id
_entity.type
_entity.pdbx_description
1 polymer ?
#
loop_
_entity_poly.entity_id
_entity_poly.type
_entity_poly.pdbx_seq_one_letter_code
_entity_poly.pdbx_strand_id
1 'polypeptide(L)'
;AEADCLAIEQRVRNNLKKLGREPESISKATIKSFCRNARKLKVCRYRLLEDEFSNPSVPDIQKYLTDEDYSVAMGFYILLRAVDRFAANYNNYPGEFDG
;
A
#
# COMPACT_ATOMS: atom_id res chain seq x y z
N ALA A 1 -28.51 0.15 15.85
CA ALA A 1 -27.10 -0.04 16.22
C ALA A 1 -26.83 -1.44 16.77
N GLU A 2 -27.44 -1.84 17.90
CA GLU A 2 -27.20 -3.19 18.47
C GLU A 2 -27.82 -4.31 17.63
N ALA A 3 -29.05 -4.12 17.13
CA ALA A 3 -29.69 -5.05 16.18
C ALA A 3 -28.83 -5.29 14.93
N ASP A 4 -28.22 -4.23 14.40
CA ASP A 4 -27.31 -4.32 13.24
C ASP A 4 -26.05 -5.11 13.58
N CYS A 5 -25.48 -4.91 14.77
CA CYS A 5 -24.32 -5.68 15.23
C CYS A 5 -24.62 -7.17 15.37
N LEU A 6 -25.80 -7.52 15.89
CA LEU A 6 -26.25 -8.92 16.01
C LEU A 6 -26.45 -9.57 14.63
N ALA A 7 -27.03 -8.84 13.68
CA ALA A 7 -27.18 -9.32 12.30
C ALA A 7 -25.82 -9.59 11.64
N ILE A 8 -24.83 -8.70 11.85
CA ILE A 8 -23.46 -8.89 11.36
C ILE A 8 -22.78 -10.06 12.07
N GLU A 9 -22.95 -10.22 13.40
CA GLU A 9 -22.41 -11.35 14.16
C GLU A 9 -22.88 -12.69 13.58
N GLN A 10 -24.18 -12.84 13.34
CA GLN A 10 -24.73 -14.05 12.75
C GLN A 10 -24.17 -14.29 11.34
N ARG A 11 -24.01 -13.22 10.55
CA ARG A 11 -23.46 -13.31 9.19
C ARG A 11 -21.99 -13.73 9.18
N VAL A 12 -21.18 -13.19 10.09
CA VAL A 12 -19.78 -13.57 10.27
C VAL A 12 -19.67 -15.06 10.61
N ARG A 13 -20.44 -15.53 11.61
CA ARG A 13 -20.47 -16.95 12.01
C ARG A 13 -20.86 -17.88 10.86
N ASN A 14 -21.90 -17.52 10.12
CA ASN A 14 -22.36 -18.31 8.98
C ASN A 14 -21.29 -18.38 7.87
N ASN A 15 -20.57 -17.28 7.61
CA ASN A 15 -19.47 -17.26 6.65
C ASN A 15 -18.27 -18.09 7.11
N LEU A 16 -17.89 -18.01 8.38
CA LEU A 16 -16.78 -18.80 8.94
C LEU A 16 -17.08 -20.30 8.82
N LYS A 17 -18.31 -20.73 9.17
CA LYS A 17 -18.76 -22.13 8.97
C LYS A 17 -18.64 -22.57 7.52
N LYS A 18 -19.10 -21.75 6.57
CA LYS A 18 -19.00 -22.04 5.13
C LYS A 18 -17.55 -22.15 4.64
N LEU A 19 -16.62 -21.42 5.25
CA LEU A 19 -15.18 -21.47 4.96
C LEU A 19 -14.45 -22.58 5.73
N GLY A 20 -15.14 -23.41 6.51
CA GLY A 20 -14.54 -24.45 7.35
C GLY A 20 -13.72 -23.90 8.53
N ARG A 21 -13.95 -22.64 8.93
CA ARG A 21 -13.28 -21.99 10.06
C ARG A 21 -14.16 -22.03 11.32
N GLU A 22 -13.52 -21.96 12.47
CA GLU A 22 -14.20 -21.94 13.76
C GLU A 22 -15.13 -20.69 13.86
N PRO A 23 -16.43 -20.84 14.18
CA PRO A 23 -17.41 -19.73 14.12
C PRO A 23 -17.14 -18.54 15.06
N GLU A 24 -16.48 -18.77 16.18
CA GLU A 24 -16.13 -17.75 17.19
C GLU A 24 -14.71 -17.19 17.04
N SER A 25 -13.99 -17.58 15.98
CA SER A 25 -12.58 -17.20 15.75
C SER A 25 -12.40 -15.68 15.57
N ILE A 26 -13.49 -14.96 15.30
CA ILE A 26 -13.56 -13.50 15.31
C ILE A 26 -14.40 -13.08 16.50
N SER A 27 -13.77 -12.38 17.45
CA SER A 27 -14.43 -11.96 18.69
C SER A 27 -15.61 -10.99 18.46
N LYS A 28 -16.60 -11.03 19.35
CA LYS A 28 -17.71 -10.06 19.35
C LYS A 28 -17.25 -8.61 19.48
N ALA A 29 -16.16 -8.36 20.23
CA ALA A 29 -15.58 -7.03 20.37
C ALA A 29 -15.04 -6.51 19.01
N THR A 30 -14.38 -7.39 18.25
CA THR A 30 -13.91 -7.08 16.88
C THR A 30 -15.09 -6.77 15.96
N ILE A 31 -16.17 -7.56 16.02
CA ILE A 31 -17.38 -7.34 15.22
C ILE A 31 -18.05 -6.00 15.58
N LYS A 32 -18.16 -5.67 16.87
CA LYS A 32 -18.70 -4.38 17.33
C LYS A 32 -17.84 -3.20 16.87
N SER A 33 -16.51 -3.33 16.93
CA SER A 33 -15.57 -2.34 16.42
C SER A 33 -15.71 -2.15 14.91
N PHE A 34 -15.85 -3.24 14.16
CA PHE A 34 -16.11 -3.22 12.72
C PHE A 34 -17.41 -2.45 12.42
N CYS A 35 -18.53 -2.79 13.07
CA CYS A 35 -19.80 -2.10 12.87
C CYS A 35 -19.71 -0.60 13.18
N ARG A 36 -19.04 -0.22 14.27
CA ARG A 36 -18.82 1.20 14.65
C ARG A 36 -18.02 1.97 13.61
N ASN A 37 -17.07 1.30 12.95
CA ASN A 37 -16.15 1.92 12.00
C ASN A 37 -16.45 1.57 10.54
N ALA A 38 -17.58 0.92 10.24
CA ALA A 38 -17.87 0.39 8.90
C ALA A 38 -17.81 1.46 7.80
N ARG A 39 -18.25 2.68 8.10
CA ARG A 39 -18.20 3.83 7.17
C ARG A 39 -16.81 4.43 6.97
N LYS A 40 -15.83 4.02 7.79
CA LYS A 40 -14.46 4.57 7.83
C LYS A 40 -13.41 3.55 7.36
N LEU A 41 -13.82 2.37 6.93
CA LEU A 41 -12.89 1.33 6.48
C LEU A 41 -12.13 1.82 5.24
N LYS A 42 -10.79 1.74 5.32
CA LYS A 42 -9.87 2.03 4.22
C LYS A 42 -8.96 0.83 4.04
N VAL A 43 -8.66 0.48 2.79
CA VAL A 43 -7.70 -0.56 2.43
C VAL A 43 -6.65 0.08 1.55
N CYS A 44 -5.41 0.15 2.02
CA CYS A 44 -4.28 0.58 1.22
C CYS A 44 -3.61 -0.67 0.63
N ARG A 45 -3.53 -0.72 -0.70
CA ARG A 45 -2.77 -1.75 -1.41
C ARG A 45 -1.64 -1.06 -2.14
N TYR A 46 -0.42 -1.49 -1.85
CA TYR A 46 0.78 -0.98 -2.50
C TYR A 46 1.28 -2.01 -3.50
N ARG A 47 2.06 -1.53 -4.47
CA ARG A 47 2.79 -2.37 -5.40
C ARG A 47 4.03 -2.93 -4.71
N LEU A 48 4.52 -4.08 -5.18
CA LEU A 48 5.78 -4.64 -4.71
C LEU A 48 6.96 -3.78 -5.18
N LEU A 49 8.05 -3.80 -4.42
CA LEU A 49 9.26 -3.05 -4.78
C LEU A 49 9.85 -3.56 -6.11
N GLU A 50 9.86 -4.88 -6.31
CA GLU A 50 10.34 -5.49 -7.55
C GLU A 50 9.56 -5.02 -8.79
N ASP A 51 8.24 -4.84 -8.65
CA ASP A 51 7.38 -4.34 -9.71
C ASP A 51 7.61 -2.86 -9.99
N GLU A 52 7.91 -2.05 -8.97
CA GLU A 52 8.30 -0.65 -9.17
C GLU A 52 9.60 -0.54 -9.96
N PHE A 53 10.56 -1.43 -9.70
CA PHE A 53 11.87 -1.42 -10.34
C PHE A 53 11.81 -1.97 -11.77
N SER A 54 11.07 -3.06 -11.97
CA SER A 54 11.03 -3.79 -13.24
C SER A 54 9.95 -3.26 -14.18
N ASN A 55 8.84 -2.78 -13.62
CA ASN A 55 7.65 -2.32 -14.35
C ASN A 55 7.20 -0.93 -13.83
N PRO A 56 8.04 0.12 -13.95
CA PRO A 56 7.67 1.46 -13.50
C PRO A 56 6.46 1.99 -14.29
N SER A 57 5.54 2.67 -13.59
CA SER A 57 4.38 3.29 -14.24
C SER A 57 4.84 4.60 -14.87
N VAL A 58 5.31 4.54 -16.11
CA VAL A 58 5.76 5.72 -16.87
C VAL A 58 4.70 6.82 -16.92
N PRO A 59 3.40 6.54 -17.13
CA PRO A 59 2.37 7.59 -17.14
C PRO A 59 2.25 8.32 -15.81
N ASP A 60 2.34 7.61 -14.68
CA ASP A 60 2.28 8.24 -13.36
C ASP A 60 3.53 9.08 -13.10
N ILE A 61 4.71 8.55 -13.46
CA ILE A 61 5.97 9.30 -13.33
C ILE A 61 5.91 10.60 -14.14
N GLN A 62 5.47 10.55 -15.39
CA GLN A 62 5.31 11.73 -16.23
C GLN A 62 4.32 12.72 -15.64
N LYS A 63 3.16 12.24 -15.17
CA LYS A 63 2.16 13.07 -14.51
C LYS A 63 2.75 13.81 -13.31
N TYR A 64 3.42 13.09 -12.41
CA TYR A 64 3.98 13.67 -11.18
C TYR A 64 5.19 14.57 -11.42
N LEU A 65 5.96 14.34 -12.49
CA LEU A 65 7.02 15.26 -12.90
C LEU A 65 6.50 16.65 -13.31
N THR A 66 5.29 16.71 -13.84
CA THR A 66 4.65 17.97 -14.26
C THR A 66 3.71 18.56 -13.19
N ASP A 67 3.59 17.90 -12.05
CA ASP A 67 2.70 18.32 -10.96
C ASP A 67 3.43 19.33 -10.06
N GLU A 68 2.83 20.48 -9.78
CA GLU A 68 3.46 21.55 -9.01
C GLU A 68 3.83 21.12 -7.59
N ASP A 69 3.03 20.26 -6.96
CA ASP A 69 3.24 19.80 -5.59
C ASP A 69 4.25 18.64 -5.52
N TYR A 70 4.37 17.84 -6.58
CA TYR A 70 5.13 16.58 -6.56
C TYR A 70 6.35 16.53 -7.49
N SER A 71 6.52 17.51 -8.40
CA SER A 71 7.59 17.54 -9.42
C SER A 71 8.98 17.39 -8.82
N VAL A 72 9.26 18.10 -7.73
CA VAL A 72 10.55 18.04 -7.02
C VAL A 72 10.81 16.63 -6.47
N ALA A 73 9.83 16.06 -5.75
CA ALA A 73 9.97 14.73 -5.16
C ALA A 73 10.12 13.64 -6.23
N MET A 74 9.36 13.72 -7.32
CA MET A 74 9.47 12.80 -8.45
C MET A 74 10.81 12.95 -9.18
N GLY A 75 11.31 14.18 -9.32
CA GLY A 75 12.65 14.45 -9.86
C GLY A 75 13.74 13.79 -9.01
N PHE A 76 13.67 13.93 -7.68
CA PHE A 76 14.59 13.23 -6.77
C PHE A 76 14.50 11.71 -6.88
N TYR A 77 13.30 11.15 -6.97
CA TYR A 77 13.13 9.72 -7.18
C TYR A 77 13.90 9.24 -8.41
N ILE A 78 13.74 9.91 -9.56
CA ILE A 78 14.45 9.55 -10.79
C ILE A 78 15.97 9.70 -10.63
N LEU A 79 16.43 10.79 -10.03
CA LEU A 79 17.86 11.03 -9.81
C LEU A 79 18.49 9.96 -8.92
N LEU A 80 17.81 9.53 -7.84
CA LEU A 80 18.29 8.44 -6.99
C LEU A 80 18.36 7.12 -7.76
N ARG A 81 17.38 6.81 -8.61
CA ARG A 81 17.43 5.63 -9.49
C ARG A 81 18.59 5.71 -10.48
N ALA A 82 18.92 6.91 -10.97
CA ALA A 82 20.07 7.14 -11.84
C ALA A 82 21.40 6.98 -11.11
N VAL A 83 21.49 7.44 -9.86
CA VAL A 83 22.65 7.26 -8.98
C VAL A 83 22.91 5.77 -8.71
N ASP A 84 21.88 5.00 -8.38
CA ASP A 84 22.02 3.54 -8.19
C ASP A 84 22.56 2.86 -9.45
N ARG A 85 22.02 3.24 -10.63
CA ARG A 85 22.50 2.72 -11.91
C ARG A 85 23.94 3.13 -12.20
N PHE A 86 24.32 4.34 -11.85
CA PHE A 86 25.69 4.82 -12.00
C PHE A 86 26.64 3.99 -11.11
N ALA A 87 26.32 3.84 -9.83
CA ALA A 87 27.13 3.05 -8.89
C ALA A 87 27.27 1.60 -9.34
N ALA A 88 26.19 0.98 -9.82
CA ALA A 88 26.23 -0.39 -10.35
C ALA A 88 27.15 -0.55 -11.58
N ASN A 89 27.30 0.51 -12.39
CA ASN A 89 28.11 0.47 -13.60
C ASN A 89 29.59 0.84 -13.36
N TYR A 90 29.84 1.76 -12.42
CA TYR A 90 31.16 2.38 -12.23
C TYR A 90 31.80 2.04 -10.87
N ASN A 91 31.10 1.31 -10.00
CA ASN A 91 31.51 0.95 -8.64
C ASN A 91 31.87 2.14 -7.73
N ASN A 92 31.42 3.35 -8.05
CA ASN A 92 31.62 4.58 -7.28
C ASN A 92 30.36 5.44 -7.37
N TYR A 93 30.17 6.38 -6.44
CA TYR A 93 29.05 7.32 -6.51
C TYR A 93 29.40 8.57 -7.35
N PRO A 94 28.42 9.21 -8.00
CA PRO A 94 28.67 10.48 -8.69
C PRO A 94 29.21 11.55 -7.74
N GLY A 95 30.31 12.21 -8.10
CA GLY A 95 30.91 13.30 -7.32
C GLY A 95 31.78 12.86 -6.13
N GLU A 96 32.11 11.57 -6.01
CA GLU A 96 32.96 11.07 -4.93
C GLU A 96 34.42 11.54 -5.02
N PHE A 97 34.88 11.89 -6.22
CA PHE A 97 36.20 12.48 -6.46
C PHE A 97 36.03 13.87 -7.06
N ASP A 98 36.70 14.85 -6.45
CA ASP A 98 36.88 16.18 -7.05
C ASP A 98 37.86 16.01 -8.22
N GLY A 99 37.36 16.17 -9.45
CA GLY A 99 38.19 16.24 -10.65
C GLY A 99 39.07 17.48 -10.69
#